data_AF-A0A6C1NJ44-F1
#
_entry.id   AF-A0A6C1NJ44-F1
#
_cell.length_a   1.000
_cell.length_b   1.000
_cell.length_c   1.000
_cell.angle_alpha   90.00
_cell.angle_beta   90.00
_cell.angle_gamma   90.00
#
_symmetry.space_group_name_H-M   'P 1'
#
loop_
_entity.id
_entity.type
_entity.pdbx_description
1 polymer ?
#
loop_
_entity_poly.entity_id
_entity_poly.type
_entity_poly.pdbx_seq_one_letter_code
_entity_poly.pdbx_strand_id
1 'polypeptide(L)'
;MDEVRLPPGRGERMAARVDRTLASAGVGDEVRGRVARAHQAAMALRDRAMAGGVLADDHDARYLHPGRTLLVYLEFAAGADPAVPPADMAQLLPVAPLLDSRWPELVGAGGDDADGPAREAATALNRILARAPDPDRWLEGVLGEGEATSCLALAEAFDHVRHLHLEPAGPARTAWVELARDALVPLAHRLGGLPARRLDWWWVRVGPTLI
;
A
#
# COMPACT_ATOMS: atom_id res chain seq x y z
N MET A 1 42.46 4.15 -0.23
CA MET A 1 41.53 3.04 -0.49
C MET A 1 40.17 3.67 -0.62
N ASP A 2 39.71 3.88 -1.85
CA ASP A 2 38.34 4.36 -2.07
C ASP A 2 37.37 3.22 -1.76
N GLU A 3 36.47 3.43 -0.80
CA GLU A 3 35.34 2.54 -0.59
C GLU A 3 34.52 2.51 -1.89
N VAL A 4 34.52 1.35 -2.55
CA VAL A 4 33.59 1.07 -3.64
C VAL A 4 32.19 1.02 -3.01
N ARG A 5 31.50 2.16 -3.02
CA ARG A 5 30.10 2.24 -2.61
C ARG A 5 29.29 1.45 -3.62
N LEU A 6 28.76 0.29 -3.19
CA LEU A 6 27.81 -0.46 -3.99
C LEU A 6 26.60 0.42 -4.32
N PRO A 7 26.00 0.28 -5.52
CA PRO A 7 24.80 1.02 -5.84
C PRO A 7 23.69 0.69 -4.83
N PRO A 8 22.85 1.67 -4.47
CA PRO A 8 21.85 1.50 -3.43
C PRO A 8 20.86 0.39 -3.80
N GLY A 9 20.44 -0.43 -2.85
CA GLY A 9 19.50 -1.55 -3.06
C GLY A 9 18.10 -1.10 -3.50
N ARG A 10 17.22 -2.02 -3.95
CA ARG A 10 15.85 -1.66 -4.36
C ARG A 10 15.05 -0.95 -3.26
N GLY A 11 15.21 -1.38 -2.01
CA GLY A 11 14.56 -0.76 -0.84
C GLY A 11 15.00 0.69 -0.63
N GLU A 12 16.30 0.97 -0.73
CA GLU A 12 16.85 2.33 -0.59
C GLU A 12 16.41 3.25 -1.73
N ARG A 13 16.39 2.73 -2.97
CA ARG A 13 15.87 3.48 -4.13
C ARG A 13 14.38 3.80 -3.96
N MET A 14 13.61 2.88 -3.38
CA MET A 14 12.20 3.12 -3.06
C MET A 14 12.05 4.17 -1.96
N ALA A 15 12.82 4.09 -0.87
CA ALA A 15 12.80 5.09 0.20
C ALA A 15 13.13 6.49 -0.33
N ALA A 16 14.16 6.61 -1.17
CA ALA A 16 14.53 7.88 -1.79
C ALA A 16 13.45 8.40 -2.75
N ARG A 17 12.74 7.50 -3.45
CA ARG A 17 11.59 7.88 -4.29
C ARG A 17 10.43 8.40 -3.44
N VAL A 18 10.06 7.68 -2.39
CA VAL A 18 9.02 8.07 -1.44
C VAL A 18 9.31 9.46 -0.88
N ASP A 19 10.53 9.69 -0.38
CA ASP A 19 10.92 10.96 0.21
C ASP A 19 10.82 12.13 -0.79
N ARG A 20 11.33 11.95 -2.01
CA ARG A 20 11.20 12.97 -3.08
C ARG A 20 9.75 13.24 -3.45
N THR A 21 8.90 12.21 -3.51
CA THR A 21 7.48 12.37 -3.82
C THR A 21 6.76 13.13 -2.72
N LEU A 22 6.99 12.81 -1.45
CA LEU A 22 6.42 13.54 -0.31
C LEU A 22 6.86 15.01 -0.30
N ALA A 23 8.16 15.27 -0.51
CA ALA A 23 8.69 16.63 -0.57
C ALA A 23 8.07 17.44 -1.73
N SER A 24 7.91 16.81 -2.91
CA SER A 24 7.28 17.44 -4.06
C SER A 24 5.79 17.73 -3.84
N ALA A 25 5.12 16.93 -3.01
CA ALA A 25 3.73 17.14 -2.58
C ALA A 25 3.61 18.14 -1.42
N GLY A 26 4.68 18.82 -1.03
CA GLY A 26 4.68 19.82 0.04
C GLY A 26 4.46 19.25 1.45
N VAL A 27 4.68 17.94 1.64
CA VAL A 27 4.56 17.31 2.96
C VAL A 27 5.70 17.78 3.86
N GLY A 28 5.36 18.31 5.03
CA GLY A 28 6.34 18.83 5.99
C GLY A 28 7.28 17.76 6.56
N ASP A 29 8.47 18.21 6.98
CA ASP A 29 9.57 17.34 7.42
C ASP A 29 9.21 16.42 8.60
N GLU A 30 8.35 16.89 9.51
CA GLU A 30 7.88 16.07 10.64
C GLU A 30 7.11 14.83 10.16
N VAL A 31 6.17 15.01 9.24
CA VAL A 31 5.39 13.91 8.66
C VAL A 31 6.29 13.02 7.80
N ARG A 32 7.18 13.61 6.99
CA ARG A 32 8.19 12.85 6.22
C ARG A 32 9.06 11.97 7.12
N GLY A 33 9.49 12.48 8.27
CA GLY A 33 10.26 11.72 9.26
C GLY A 33 9.48 10.55 9.85
N ARG A 34 8.18 10.71 10.13
CA ARG A 34 7.30 9.62 10.57
C ARG A 34 7.13 8.56 9.48
N VAL A 35 6.91 8.98 8.23
CA VAL A 35 6.81 8.08 7.09
C VAL A 35 8.10 7.30 6.85
N ALA A 36 9.25 7.96 6.94
CA ALA A 36 10.55 7.32 6.78
C ALA A 36 10.76 6.20 7.82
N ARG A 37 10.41 6.44 9.09
CA ARG A 37 10.48 5.42 10.15
C ARG A 37 9.52 4.26 9.90
N ALA A 38 8.27 4.55 9.52
CA ALA A 38 7.28 3.51 9.20
C ALA A 38 7.72 2.66 8.00
N HIS A 39 8.21 3.28 6.93
CA HIS A 39 8.74 2.60 5.76
C HIS A 39 9.97 1.76 6.11
N GLN A 40 10.91 2.29 6.89
CA GLN A 40 12.08 1.54 7.34
C GLN A 40 11.69 0.31 8.17
N ALA A 41 10.73 0.44 9.10
CA ALA A 41 10.22 -0.67 9.88
C ALA A 41 9.56 -1.74 8.98
N ALA A 42 8.78 -1.33 7.99
CA ALA A 42 8.17 -2.23 7.03
C ALA A 42 9.21 -2.97 6.18
N MET A 43 10.23 -2.26 5.68
CA MET A 43 11.31 -2.83 4.87
C MET A 43 12.18 -3.80 5.68
N ALA A 44 12.49 -3.49 6.94
CA ALA A 44 13.25 -4.39 7.81
C ALA A 44 12.57 -5.76 7.96
N LEU A 45 11.23 -5.81 7.96
CA LEU A 45 10.48 -7.08 7.95
C LEU A 45 10.62 -7.82 6.62
N ARG A 46 10.63 -7.10 5.49
CA ARG A 46 10.85 -7.69 4.17
C ARG A 46 12.27 -8.23 4.03
N ASP A 47 13.26 -7.54 4.57
CA ASP A 47 14.65 -8.00 4.60
C ASP A 47 14.80 -9.28 5.43
N ARG A 48 14.14 -9.36 6.59
CA ARG A 48 14.08 -10.59 7.39
C ARG A 48 13.35 -11.71 6.64
N ALA A 49 12.27 -11.41 5.94
CA ALA A 49 11.53 -12.38 5.14
C ALA A 49 12.35 -12.92 3.97
N MET A 50 13.18 -12.09 3.31
CA MET A 50 14.17 -12.54 2.33
C MET A 50 15.24 -13.42 2.98
N ALA A 51 15.83 -12.98 4.09
CA ALA A 51 16.86 -13.76 4.81
C ALA A 51 16.34 -15.12 5.31
N GLY A 52 15.06 -15.20 5.66
CA GLY A 52 14.37 -16.43 6.06
C GLY A 52 13.81 -17.26 4.91
N GLY A 53 13.98 -16.84 3.65
CA GLY A 53 13.51 -17.56 2.46
C GLY A 53 12.00 -17.49 2.19
N VAL A 54 11.26 -16.62 2.87
CA VAL A 54 9.82 -16.36 2.61
C VAL A 54 9.64 -15.53 1.34
N LEU A 55 10.53 -14.56 1.14
CA LEU A 55 10.67 -13.83 -0.12
C LEU A 55 11.88 -14.38 -0.88
N ALA A 56 11.74 -14.53 -2.20
CA ALA A 56 12.82 -15.08 -3.03
C ALA A 56 14.01 -14.11 -3.13
N ASP A 57 13.73 -12.84 -3.42
CA ASP A 57 14.69 -11.76 -3.58
C ASP A 57 13.98 -10.38 -3.52
N ASP A 58 14.72 -9.31 -3.83
CA ASP A 58 14.20 -7.95 -3.86
C ASP A 58 13.38 -7.63 -5.14
N HIS A 59 13.27 -8.58 -6.06
CA HIS A 59 12.41 -8.56 -7.23
C HIS A 59 11.02 -9.16 -6.97
N ASP A 60 10.83 -9.87 -5.85
CA ASP A 60 9.51 -10.32 -5.39
C ASP A 60 8.53 -9.14 -5.33
N ALA A 61 7.33 -9.34 -5.89
CA ALA A 61 6.31 -8.30 -5.92
C ALA A 61 5.99 -7.79 -4.51
N ARG A 62 6.10 -8.62 -3.47
CA ARG A 62 5.82 -8.26 -2.07
C ARG A 62 6.89 -7.35 -1.46
N TYR A 63 8.12 -7.39 -1.97
CA TYR A 63 9.26 -6.70 -1.36
C TYR A 63 9.08 -5.18 -1.27
N LEU A 64 8.62 -4.56 -2.37
CA LEU A 64 8.44 -3.10 -2.44
C LEU A 64 7.00 -2.64 -2.16
N HIS A 65 6.12 -3.52 -1.69
CA HIS A 65 4.72 -3.19 -1.39
C HIS A 65 4.59 -1.96 -0.47
N PRO A 66 5.32 -1.83 0.66
CA PRO A 66 5.17 -0.69 1.57
C PRO A 66 5.31 0.68 0.91
N GLY A 67 6.39 0.88 0.14
CA GLY A 67 6.62 2.14 -0.57
C GLY A 67 5.65 2.34 -1.72
N ARG A 68 5.23 1.27 -2.39
CA ARG A 68 4.27 1.34 -3.49
C ARG A 68 2.86 1.72 -3.02
N THR A 69 2.38 1.16 -1.92
CA THR A 69 1.09 1.51 -1.30
C THR A 69 1.04 2.99 -0.96
N LEU A 70 2.09 3.52 -0.33
CA LEU A 70 2.20 4.95 -0.02
C LEU A 70 2.17 5.84 -1.28
N LEU A 71 2.90 5.47 -2.33
CA LEU A 71 2.91 6.23 -3.58
C LEU A 71 1.55 6.22 -4.28
N VAL A 72 0.85 5.08 -4.28
CA VAL A 72 -0.52 4.99 -4.81
C VAL A 72 -1.47 5.85 -3.96
N TYR A 73 -1.33 5.82 -2.64
CA TYR A 73 -2.16 6.62 -1.75
C TYR A 73 -1.98 8.12 -1.99
N LEU A 74 -0.74 8.58 -2.15
CA LEU A 74 -0.45 9.97 -2.52
C LEU A 74 -1.07 10.34 -3.87
N GLU A 75 -0.98 9.47 -4.88
CA GLU A 75 -1.63 9.69 -6.18
C GLU A 75 -3.15 9.81 -6.03
N PHE A 76 -3.77 8.91 -5.26
CA PHE A 76 -5.22 8.90 -5.04
C PHE A 76 -5.71 10.12 -4.25
N ALA A 77 -4.98 10.52 -3.21
CA ALA A 77 -5.29 11.69 -2.38
C ALA A 77 -5.12 13.02 -3.13
N ALA A 78 -4.10 13.13 -4.00
CA ALA A 78 -3.89 14.33 -4.81
C ALA A 78 -4.91 14.44 -5.98
N GLY A 79 -5.45 13.31 -6.44
CA GLY A 79 -6.39 13.30 -7.54
C GLY A 79 -5.73 13.70 -8.87
N ALA A 80 -6.22 14.77 -9.51
CA ALA A 80 -5.68 15.23 -10.81
C ALA A 80 -4.63 16.34 -10.68
N ASP A 81 -4.47 16.92 -9.50
CA ASP A 81 -3.58 18.05 -9.23
C ASP A 81 -2.61 17.66 -8.11
N PRO A 82 -1.27 17.72 -8.28
CA PRO A 82 -0.29 17.31 -7.27
C PRO A 82 -0.23 18.22 -6.02
N ALA A 83 -1.33 18.86 -5.64
CA ALA A 83 -1.45 19.67 -4.45
C ALA A 83 -1.23 18.85 -3.16
N VAL A 84 -0.95 19.57 -2.08
CA VAL A 84 -0.80 19.01 -0.73
C VAL A 84 -2.03 18.14 -0.41
N PRO A 85 -1.85 16.88 0.04
CA PRO A 85 -2.99 16.04 0.39
C PRO A 85 -3.84 16.71 1.49
N PRO A 86 -5.18 16.52 1.47
CA PRO A 86 -6.05 16.98 2.54
C PRO A 86 -5.52 16.61 3.93
N ALA A 87 -5.75 17.46 4.93
CA ALA A 87 -5.12 17.34 6.23
C ALA A 87 -5.42 16.01 6.96
N ASP A 88 -6.63 15.48 6.79
CA ASP A 88 -7.06 14.17 7.27
C ASP A 88 -6.34 13.02 6.54
N MET A 89 -6.12 13.13 5.23
CA MET A 89 -5.34 12.16 4.47
C MET A 89 -3.84 12.22 4.80
N ALA A 90 -3.30 13.41 5.07
CA ALA A 90 -1.90 13.58 5.47
C ALA A 90 -1.57 12.85 6.78
N GLN A 91 -2.54 12.72 7.71
CA GLN A 91 -2.36 11.98 8.97
C GLN A 91 -2.15 10.49 8.76
N LEU A 92 -2.65 9.92 7.66
CA LEU A 92 -2.54 8.50 7.35
C LEU A 92 -1.28 8.14 6.55
N LEU A 93 -0.47 9.12 6.14
CA LEU A 93 0.78 8.85 5.40
C LEU A 93 1.73 7.88 6.14
N PRO A 94 1.95 7.99 7.47
CA PRO A 94 2.80 7.05 8.19
C PRO A 94 2.17 5.66 8.36
N VAL A 95 0.85 5.53 8.17
CA VAL A 95 0.12 4.26 8.27
C VAL A 95 0.34 3.41 7.01
N ALA A 96 0.37 4.04 5.84
CA ALA A 96 0.39 3.34 4.55
C ALA A 96 1.49 2.28 4.38
N PRO A 97 2.76 2.52 4.77
CA PRO A 97 3.81 1.50 4.63
C PRO A 97 3.63 0.28 5.54
N LEU A 98 2.77 0.38 6.56
CA LEU A 98 2.54 -0.66 7.57
C LEU A 98 1.34 -1.55 7.23
N LEU A 99 0.66 -1.30 6.12
CA LEU A 99 -0.44 -2.12 5.63
C LEU A 99 0.09 -3.24 4.75
N ASP A 100 -0.48 -4.43 4.96
CA ASP A 100 -0.37 -5.58 4.06
C ASP A 100 -1.49 -6.55 4.44
N SER A 101 -2.64 -6.34 3.82
CA SER A 101 -3.88 -7.08 4.07
C SER A 101 -3.79 -8.52 3.59
N ARG A 102 -2.87 -8.77 2.67
CA ARG A 102 -2.73 -10.04 1.99
C ARG A 102 -1.70 -10.96 2.61
N TRP A 103 -0.62 -10.39 3.14
CA TRP A 103 0.45 -11.13 3.81
C TRP A 103 0.65 -10.61 5.22
N PRO A 104 -0.24 -10.95 6.17
CA PRO A 104 -0.13 -10.50 7.56
C PRO A 104 1.19 -10.88 8.23
N GLU A 105 1.86 -11.94 7.79
CA GLU A 105 3.19 -12.33 8.27
C GLU A 105 4.31 -11.35 7.87
N LEU A 106 4.08 -10.56 6.81
CA LEU A 106 4.95 -9.44 6.43
C LEU A 106 4.58 -8.18 7.21
N VAL A 107 3.52 -8.20 8.03
CA VAL A 107 3.20 -7.17 9.01
C VAL A 107 3.70 -7.63 10.38
N GLY A 108 4.72 -6.95 10.91
CA GLY A 108 5.34 -7.35 12.16
C GLY A 108 4.65 -6.73 13.37
N ALA A 109 4.39 -7.54 14.40
CA ALA A 109 4.14 -7.06 15.77
C ALA A 109 5.39 -6.38 16.38
N GLY A 110 6.58 -6.65 15.83
CA GLY A 110 7.86 -6.32 16.44
C GLY A 110 8.64 -5.23 15.69
N GLY A 111 8.81 -4.10 16.36
CA GLY A 111 9.75 -3.04 16.02
C GLY A 111 9.38 -1.78 16.80
N ASP A 112 10.05 -1.54 17.93
CA ASP A 112 9.80 -0.39 18.82
C ASP A 112 10.01 0.98 18.15
N ASP A 113 10.54 1.01 16.92
CA ASP A 113 10.94 2.24 16.20
C ASP A 113 9.84 2.84 15.30
N ALA A 114 8.71 2.16 15.10
CA ALA A 114 7.59 2.72 14.33
C ALA A 114 6.74 3.63 15.23
N ASP A 115 6.29 4.76 14.68
CA ASP A 115 5.41 5.71 15.36
C ASP A 115 4.18 5.00 15.97
N GLY A 116 4.07 4.98 17.30
CA GLY A 116 3.08 4.19 18.04
C GLY A 116 1.65 4.38 17.54
N PRO A 117 1.15 5.63 17.40
CA PRO A 117 -0.15 5.92 16.80
C PRO A 117 -0.33 5.37 15.38
N ALA A 118 0.68 5.46 14.52
CA ALA A 118 0.59 4.95 13.15
C ALA A 118 0.50 3.42 13.13
N ARG A 119 1.24 2.74 14.02
CA ARG A 119 1.19 1.29 14.19
C ARG A 119 -0.17 0.83 14.73
N GLU A 120 -0.75 1.53 15.69
CA GLU A 120 -2.08 1.24 16.22
C GLU A 120 -3.15 1.37 15.13
N ALA A 121 -3.12 2.47 14.37
CA ALA A 121 -4.00 2.69 13.23
C ALA A 121 -3.82 1.61 12.15
N ALA A 122 -2.58 1.27 11.78
CA ALA A 122 -2.29 0.21 10.83
C ALA A 122 -2.80 -1.15 11.30
N THR A 123 -2.67 -1.44 12.59
CA THR A 123 -3.16 -2.69 13.19
C THR A 123 -4.69 -2.77 13.11
N ALA A 124 -5.39 -1.68 13.45
CA ALA A 124 -6.84 -1.62 13.34
C ALA A 124 -7.29 -1.80 11.89
N LEU A 125 -6.66 -1.08 10.95
CA LEU A 125 -7.00 -1.14 9.54
C LEU A 125 -6.69 -2.51 8.92
N ASN A 126 -5.55 -3.12 9.21
CA ASN A 126 -5.22 -4.47 8.72
C ASN A 126 -6.27 -5.52 9.15
N ARG A 127 -6.89 -5.39 10.33
CA ARG A 127 -8.00 -6.29 10.74
C ARG A 127 -9.25 -6.12 9.89
N ILE A 128 -9.51 -4.90 9.42
CA ILE A 128 -10.61 -4.62 8.49
C ILE A 128 -10.27 -5.19 7.12
N LEU A 129 -9.07 -4.91 6.62
CA LEU A 129 -8.66 -5.32 5.27
C LEU A 129 -8.48 -6.84 5.13
N ALA A 130 -8.11 -7.55 6.21
CA ALA A 130 -8.03 -9.01 6.23
C ALA A 130 -9.38 -9.72 5.98
N ARG A 131 -10.49 -8.99 5.92
CA ARG A 131 -11.81 -9.52 5.52
C ARG A 131 -11.93 -9.77 4.01
N ALA A 132 -10.96 -9.33 3.20
CA ALA A 132 -10.80 -9.69 1.79
C ALA A 132 -10.48 -11.19 1.67
N PRO A 133 -11.53 -12.04 1.66
CA PRO A 133 -12.18 -12.26 0.37
C PRO A 133 -13.70 -12.01 0.35
N ASP A 134 -14.31 -11.51 1.43
CA ASP A 134 -15.73 -11.14 1.48
C ASP A 134 -15.91 -9.68 1.05
N PRO A 135 -16.37 -9.40 -0.19
CA PRO A 135 -16.39 -8.04 -0.72
C PRO A 135 -17.32 -7.11 0.06
N ASP A 136 -18.47 -7.62 0.51
CA ASP A 136 -19.46 -6.84 1.25
C ASP A 136 -18.92 -6.45 2.63
N ARG A 137 -18.34 -7.40 3.39
CA ARG A 137 -17.78 -7.12 4.71
C ARG A 137 -16.54 -6.25 4.65
N TRP A 138 -15.74 -6.38 3.59
CA TRP A 138 -14.60 -5.50 3.36
C TRP A 138 -15.08 -4.08 3.10
N LEU A 139 -16.04 -3.91 2.17
CA LEU A 139 -16.57 -2.60 1.80
C LEU A 139 -17.27 -1.92 2.98
N GLU A 140 -18.11 -2.63 3.73
CA GLU A 140 -18.76 -2.10 4.94
C GLU A 140 -17.73 -1.62 5.97
N GLY A 141 -16.71 -2.44 6.24
CA GLY A 141 -15.66 -2.10 7.20
C GLY A 141 -14.86 -0.87 6.78
N VAL A 142 -14.50 -0.77 5.50
CA VAL A 142 -13.70 0.35 4.98
C VAL A 142 -14.51 1.65 4.93
N LEU A 143 -15.78 1.59 4.51
CA LEU A 143 -16.65 2.77 4.47
C LEU A 143 -16.98 3.31 5.87
N GLY A 144 -17.03 2.44 6.88
CA GLY A 144 -17.27 2.82 8.27
C GLY A 144 -16.17 3.70 8.88
N GLU A 145 -14.94 3.64 8.35
CA GLU A 145 -13.78 4.38 8.86
C GLU A 145 -13.59 5.76 8.20
N GLY A 146 -14.47 6.13 7.26
CA GLY A 146 -14.42 7.43 6.58
C GLY A 146 -13.60 7.45 5.29
N GLU A 147 -13.60 8.60 4.62
CA GLU A 147 -13.08 8.76 3.26
C GLU A 147 -11.55 8.62 3.15
N ALA A 148 -10.79 9.23 4.06
CA ALA A 148 -9.34 9.14 4.08
C ALA A 148 -8.85 7.69 4.24
N THR A 149 -9.49 6.93 5.15
CA THR A 149 -9.23 5.51 5.36
C THR A 149 -9.67 4.67 4.16
N SER A 150 -10.81 4.99 3.56
CA SER A 150 -11.29 4.36 2.33
C SER A 150 -10.30 4.52 1.17
N CYS A 151 -9.74 5.72 1.02
CA CYS A 151 -8.73 6.01 0.01
C CYS A 151 -7.43 5.22 0.25
N LEU A 152 -6.99 5.12 1.51
CA LEU A 152 -5.80 4.34 1.87
C LEU A 152 -6.01 2.83 1.65
N ALA A 153 -7.15 2.30 2.11
CA ALA A 153 -7.55 0.91 1.90
C ALA A 153 -7.59 0.55 0.40
N LEU A 154 -8.17 1.43 -0.42
CA LEU A 154 -8.20 1.24 -1.87
C LEU A 154 -6.79 1.29 -2.49
N ALA A 155 -5.92 2.18 -2.03
CA ALA A 155 -4.55 2.29 -2.54
C ALA A 155 -3.73 1.02 -2.28
N GLU A 156 -3.88 0.44 -1.09
CA GLU A 156 -3.24 -0.82 -0.71
C GLU A 156 -3.78 -1.99 -1.54
N ALA A 157 -5.10 -2.13 -1.60
CA ALA A 157 -5.74 -3.20 -2.37
C ALA A 157 -5.43 -3.06 -3.86
N PHE A 158 -5.32 -1.83 -4.38
CA PHE A 158 -4.92 -1.57 -5.76
C PHE A 158 -3.49 -2.04 -6.05
N ASP A 159 -2.56 -1.89 -5.11
CA ASP A 159 -1.21 -2.46 -5.25
C ASP A 159 -1.23 -3.98 -5.32
N HIS A 160 -2.11 -4.66 -4.59
CA HIS A 160 -2.26 -6.10 -4.72
C HIS A 160 -2.83 -6.50 -6.08
N VAL A 161 -3.95 -5.90 -6.50
CA VAL A 161 -4.63 -6.34 -7.73
C VAL A 161 -3.79 -6.08 -8.99
N ARG A 162 -2.97 -5.02 -9.02
CA ARG A 162 -2.06 -4.78 -10.16
C ARG A 162 -0.97 -5.85 -10.32
N HIS A 163 -0.67 -6.61 -9.27
CA HIS A 163 0.33 -7.68 -9.30
C HIS A 163 -0.27 -9.09 -9.38
N LEU A 164 -1.61 -9.25 -9.36
CA LEU A 164 -2.25 -10.58 -9.46
C LEU A 164 -1.87 -11.37 -10.72
N HIS A 165 -1.47 -10.69 -11.80
CA HIS A 165 -1.01 -11.34 -13.03
C HIS A 165 0.30 -12.13 -12.87
N LEU A 166 1.07 -11.86 -11.80
CA LEU A 166 2.31 -12.58 -11.48
C LEU A 166 2.03 -13.89 -10.73
N GLU A 167 0.78 -14.19 -10.43
CA GLU A 167 0.41 -15.26 -9.53
C GLU A 167 -0.26 -16.42 -10.26
N PRO A 168 -0.08 -17.65 -9.74
CA PRO A 168 -0.73 -18.81 -10.30
C PRO A 168 -2.26 -18.64 -10.26
N ALA A 169 -2.92 -19.17 -11.28
CA ALA A 169 -4.37 -19.30 -11.27
C ALA A 169 -4.80 -20.19 -10.09
N GLY A 170 -5.88 -19.80 -9.41
CA GLY A 170 -6.40 -20.55 -8.27
C GLY A 170 -7.36 -19.74 -7.40
N PRO A 171 -7.93 -20.37 -6.36
CA PRO A 171 -9.00 -19.77 -5.54
C PRO A 171 -8.62 -18.42 -4.92
N ALA A 172 -7.38 -18.26 -4.47
CA ALA A 172 -6.91 -17.00 -3.90
C ALA A 172 -6.94 -15.85 -4.94
N ARG A 173 -6.46 -16.11 -6.17
CA ARG A 173 -6.51 -15.11 -7.25
C ARG A 173 -7.96 -14.80 -7.63
N THR A 174 -8.82 -15.81 -7.76
CA THR A 174 -10.25 -15.61 -8.05
C THR A 174 -10.92 -14.73 -6.99
N ALA A 175 -10.68 -14.99 -5.71
CA ALA A 175 -11.25 -14.20 -4.62
C ALA A 175 -10.82 -12.73 -4.67
N TRP A 176 -9.57 -12.45 -5.04
CA TRP A 176 -9.08 -11.08 -5.23
C TRP A 176 -9.64 -10.40 -6.48
N VAL A 177 -9.90 -11.15 -7.56
CA VAL A 177 -10.61 -10.63 -8.74
C VAL A 177 -12.06 -10.30 -8.40
N GLU A 178 -12.74 -11.15 -7.61
CA GLU A 178 -14.09 -10.90 -7.10
C GLU A 178 -14.13 -9.68 -6.17
N LEU A 179 -13.21 -9.57 -5.21
CA LEU A 179 -13.04 -8.37 -4.38
C LEU A 179 -12.86 -7.12 -5.26
N ALA A 180 -12.03 -7.21 -6.30
CA ALA A 180 -11.80 -6.08 -7.19
C ALA A 180 -13.09 -5.65 -7.92
N ARG A 181 -13.84 -6.61 -8.46
CA ARG A 181 -15.10 -6.38 -9.17
C ARG A 181 -16.18 -5.82 -8.25
N ASP A 182 -16.35 -6.45 -7.10
CA ASP A 182 -17.54 -6.31 -6.27
C ASP A 182 -17.35 -5.28 -5.14
N ALA A 183 -16.11 -4.94 -4.77
CA ALA A 183 -15.81 -3.92 -3.76
C ALA A 183 -14.89 -2.80 -4.24
N LEU A 184 -13.73 -3.10 -4.85
CA LEU A 184 -12.74 -2.06 -5.15
C LEU A 184 -13.18 -1.11 -6.27
N VAL A 185 -13.76 -1.63 -7.36
CA VAL A 185 -14.30 -0.79 -8.46
C VAL A 185 -15.43 0.12 -7.95
N PRO A 186 -16.46 -0.39 -7.23
CA PRO A 186 -17.49 0.46 -6.62
C PRO A 186 -16.91 1.51 -5.66
N LEU A 187 -15.95 1.13 -4.80
CA LEU A 187 -15.31 2.07 -3.88
C LEU A 187 -14.56 3.17 -4.63
N ALA A 188 -13.81 2.80 -5.67
CA ALA A 188 -13.10 3.75 -6.52
C ALA A 188 -14.05 4.74 -7.21
N HIS A 189 -15.20 4.28 -7.69
CA HIS A 189 -16.24 5.14 -8.27
C HIS A 189 -16.84 6.10 -7.25
N ARG A 190 -17.04 5.63 -6.01
CA ARG A 190 -17.52 6.48 -4.90
C ARG A 190 -16.52 7.58 -4.56
N LEU A 191 -15.23 7.26 -4.49
CA LEU A 191 -14.16 8.24 -4.27
C LEU A 191 -13.94 9.15 -5.49
N GLY A 192 -14.32 8.69 -6.69
CA GLY A 192 -14.25 9.44 -7.93
C GLY A 192 -12.82 9.68 -8.42
N GLY A 193 -12.65 10.68 -9.30
CA GLY A 193 -11.34 11.22 -9.68
C GLY A 193 -10.34 10.21 -10.24
N LEU A 194 -9.10 10.27 -9.75
CA LEU A 194 -8.03 9.37 -10.18
C LEU A 194 -8.23 7.90 -9.74
N PRO A 195 -8.69 7.59 -8.51
CA PRO A 195 -9.03 6.23 -8.12
C PRO A 195 -9.94 5.52 -9.12
N ALA A 196 -11.09 6.13 -9.47
CA ALA A 196 -12.04 5.57 -10.43
C ALA A 196 -11.37 5.27 -11.78
N ARG A 197 -10.65 6.25 -12.36
CA ARG A 197 -9.96 6.09 -13.66
C ARG A 197 -8.92 4.98 -13.66
N ARG A 198 -8.15 4.83 -12.57
CA ARG A 198 -7.10 3.81 -12.46
C ARG A 198 -7.70 2.41 -12.31
N LEU A 199 -8.73 2.26 -11.47
CA LEU A 199 -9.42 0.98 -11.30
C LEU A 199 -10.19 0.58 -12.56
N ASP A 200 -10.86 1.50 -13.24
CA ASP A 200 -11.55 1.22 -14.51
C ASP A 200 -10.57 0.76 -15.59
N TRP A 201 -9.43 1.46 -15.73
CA TRP A 201 -8.41 1.05 -16.68
C TRP A 201 -7.89 -0.36 -16.36
N TRP A 202 -7.59 -0.64 -15.09
CA TRP A 202 -7.12 -1.95 -14.67
C TRP A 202 -8.18 -3.02 -14.91
N TRP A 203 -9.44 -2.74 -14.56
CA TRP A 203 -10.55 -3.67 -14.77
C TRP A 203 -10.73 -3.95 -16.25
N VAL A 204 -10.74 -2.95 -17.12
CA VAL A 204 -10.95 -3.17 -18.57
C VAL A 204 -9.77 -3.90 -19.23
N ARG A 205 -8.53 -3.63 -18.79
CA ARG A 205 -7.31 -4.12 -19.48
C ARG A 205 -6.73 -5.40 -18.90
N VAL A 206 -6.88 -5.62 -17.60
CA VAL A 206 -6.20 -6.69 -16.87
C VAL A 206 -7.22 -7.63 -16.24
N GLY A 207 -8.25 -7.11 -15.55
CA GLY A 207 -9.24 -7.91 -14.82
C GLY A 207 -9.76 -9.16 -15.57
N PRO A 208 -10.32 -9.02 -16.79
CA PRO A 208 -10.84 -10.11 -17.60
C PRO A 208 -9.82 -11.18 -17.98
N THR A 209 -8.53 -10.82 -18.06
CA THR A 209 -7.44 -11.79 -18.32
C THR A 209 -7.10 -12.63 -17.10
N LEU A 210 -7.68 -12.30 -15.93
CA LEU A 210 -7.43 -12.96 -14.67
C LEU A 210 -8.52 -13.92 -14.21
N ILE A 211 -9.62 -14.00 -14.97
CA ILE A 211 -10.77 -14.90 -14.76
C ILE A 211 -10.51 -16.23 -15.46
#